data_AF-A0AAN6IKG4-F1
#
_entry.id   AF-A0AAN6IKG4-F1
#
_cell.length_a   1.000
_cell.length_b   1.000
_cell.length_c   1.000
_cell.angle_alpha   90.00
_cell.angle_beta   90.00
_cell.angle_gamma   90.00
#
_symmetry.space_group_name_H-M   'P 1'
#
loop_
_entity.id
_entity.type
_entity.pdbx_description
1 polymer ?
#
loop_
_entity_poly.entity_id
_entity_poly.type
_entity_poly.pdbx_seq_one_letter_code
_entity_poly.pdbx_strand_id
1 'polypeptide(L)'
;MRTQCEVMKTIIFHEHTTSFSPSNRYVSLFLKTFIDKIERTRDYNLDDELVEFYVGLAASTNTSGPAHGMCFKTYALDEEQYTRVVLREEQAMISQGTTGLVTWEAGLRLADFFAEHPDIIRGKRVLELGAGCGLA
;
A
#
# COMPACT_ATOMS: atom_id res chain seq x y z
N MET A 1 16.37 -1.44 15.99
CA MET A 1 15.69 -2.24 14.97
C MET A 1 14.38 -2.71 15.58
N ARG A 2 13.23 -2.49 14.94
CA ARG A 2 11.94 -3.02 15.44
C ARG A 2 11.99 -4.55 15.42
N THR A 3 11.40 -5.22 16.40
CA THR A 3 11.35 -6.69 16.45
C THR A 3 10.39 -7.26 15.39
N GLN A 4 10.50 -8.55 15.07
CA GLN A 4 9.61 -9.22 14.12
C GLN A 4 8.14 -9.15 14.57
N CYS A 5 7.89 -9.44 15.85
CA CYS A 5 6.58 -9.33 16.48
C CYS A 5 6.04 -7.88 16.47
N GLU A 6 6.90 -6.88 16.71
CA GLU A 6 6.51 -5.47 16.60
C GLU A 6 6.09 -5.09 15.17
N VAL A 7 6.81 -5.55 14.15
CA VAL A 7 6.45 -5.29 12.74
C VAL A 7 5.09 -5.93 12.41
N MET A 8 4.86 -7.18 12.82
CA MET A 8 3.57 -7.84 12.64
C MET A 8 2.44 -7.05 13.31
N LYS A 9 2.61 -6.65 14.57
CA LYS A 9 1.57 -5.91 15.33
C LYS A 9 1.33 -4.49 14.83
N THR A 10 2.40 -3.75 14.54
CA THR A 10 2.32 -2.31 14.24
C THR A 10 2.14 -1.97 12.76
N ILE A 11 2.34 -2.94 11.87
CA ILE A 11 2.21 -2.75 10.42
C ILE A 11 1.17 -3.70 9.84
N ILE A 12 1.32 -5.02 10.04
CA ILE A 12 0.45 -6.01 9.40
C ILE A 12 -0.93 -6.06 10.05
N PHE A 13 -0.98 -6.12 11.37
CA PHE A 13 -2.20 -6.22 12.18
C PHE A 13 -2.62 -4.89 12.82
N HIS A 14 -2.10 -3.78 12.30
CA HIS A 14 -2.51 -2.46 12.75
C HIS A 14 -3.98 -2.20 12.38
N GLU A 15 -4.75 -1.56 13.26
CA GLU A 15 -6.18 -1.27 13.04
C GLU A 15 -6.46 -0.67 11.65
N HIS A 16 -5.69 0.33 11.26
CA HIS A 16 -5.77 0.94 9.93
C HIS A 16 -5.56 -0.05 8.77
N THR A 17 -4.53 -0.90 8.80
CA THR A 17 -4.23 -1.85 7.71
C THR A 17 -5.15 -3.06 7.71
N THR A 18 -5.85 -3.32 8.82
CA THR A 18 -6.94 -4.32 8.85
C THR A 18 -8.27 -3.75 8.35
N SER A 19 -8.52 -2.46 8.54
CA SER A 19 -9.73 -1.78 8.05
C SER A 19 -9.62 -1.36 6.58
N PHE A 20 -8.43 -0.94 6.16
CA PHE A 20 -8.10 -0.50 4.81
C PHE A 20 -6.95 -1.34 4.26
N SER A 21 -7.23 -2.62 4.06
CA SER A 21 -6.18 -3.58 3.73
C SER A 21 -5.58 -3.37 2.33
N PRO A 22 -4.25 -3.32 2.24
CA PRO A 22 -3.58 -3.44 0.95
C PRO A 22 -3.78 -4.85 0.39
N SER A 23 -3.46 -5.04 -0.88
CA SER A 23 -3.58 -6.37 -1.49
C SER A 23 -2.70 -7.40 -0.78
N ASN A 24 -3.19 -8.63 -0.68
CA ASN A 24 -2.40 -9.76 -0.15
C ASN A 24 -1.07 -9.92 -0.90
N ARG A 25 -1.06 -9.61 -2.20
CA ARG A 25 0.17 -9.59 -3.02
C ARG A 25 1.17 -8.55 -2.50
N TYR A 26 0.72 -7.33 -2.20
CA TYR A 26 1.58 -6.29 -1.65
C TYR A 26 2.13 -6.69 -0.28
N VAL A 27 1.27 -7.22 0.61
CA VAL A 27 1.68 -7.70 1.94
C VAL A 27 2.71 -8.83 1.82
N SER A 28 2.50 -9.78 0.91
CA SER A 28 3.44 -10.88 0.64
C SER A 28 4.81 -10.38 0.17
N LEU A 29 4.84 -9.40 -0.75
CA LEU A 29 6.09 -8.78 -1.22
C LEU A 29 6.81 -7.99 -0.12
N PHE A 30 6.07 -7.27 0.72
CA PHE A 30 6.61 -6.58 1.89
C PHE A 30 7.26 -7.57 2.86
N LEU A 31 6.55 -8.65 3.22
CA LEU A 31 7.04 -9.66 4.14
C LEU A 31 8.24 -10.42 3.58
N LYS A 32 8.22 -10.78 2.29
CA LYS A 32 9.38 -11.36 1.61
C LYS A 32 10.61 -10.47 1.74
N THR A 33 10.46 -9.18 1.46
CA THR A 33 11.56 -8.20 1.57
C THR A 33 12.04 -8.04 3.02
N PHE A 34 11.14 -8.14 3.99
CA PHE A 34 11.47 -8.06 5.41
C PHE A 34 12.23 -9.31 5.89
N ILE A 35 11.75 -10.50 5.51
CA ILE A 35 12.39 -11.80 5.76
C ILE A 35 13.80 -11.82 5.14
N ASP A 36 13.94 -11.45 3.86
CA ASP A 36 15.22 -11.39 3.16
C ASP A 36 16.23 -10.47 3.88
N LYS A 37 15.76 -9.39 4.54
CA LYS A 37 16.62 -8.48 5.32
C LYS A 37 17.06 -9.11 6.65
N ILE A 38 16.18 -9.85 7.31
CA ILE A 38 16.50 -10.54 8.56
C ILE A 38 17.54 -11.63 8.30
N GLU A 39 17.32 -12.48 7.30
CA GLU A 39 18.23 -13.58 6.95
C GLU A 39 19.66 -13.11 6.60
N ARG A 40 19.78 -11.90 6.04
CA ARG A 40 21.09 -11.28 5.75
C ARG A 40 21.80 -10.71 6.99
N THR A 41 21.06 -10.50 8.07
CA THR A 41 21.61 -9.96 9.32
C THR A 41 22.12 -11.12 10.15
N ARG A 42 23.44 -11.17 10.39
CA ARG A 42 24.04 -12.18 11.28
C ARG A 42 23.43 -12.04 12.67
N ASP A 43 23.16 -13.17 13.32
CA ASP A 43 22.60 -13.30 14.69
C ASP A 43 21.09 -13.06 14.86
N TYR A 44 20.30 -12.95 13.79
CA TYR A 44 18.83 -12.94 13.88
C TYR A 44 18.21 -14.20 13.30
N ASN A 45 17.48 -14.95 14.14
CA ASN A 45 16.65 -16.07 13.69
C ASN A 45 15.27 -15.57 13.27
N LEU A 46 14.71 -16.18 12.23
CA LEU A 46 13.32 -15.93 11.85
C LEU A 46 12.37 -16.46 12.93
N ASP A 47 11.33 -15.70 13.19
CA ASP A 47 10.23 -16.09 14.07
C ASP A 47 9.29 -17.04 13.31
N ASP A 48 8.96 -18.18 13.92
CA ASP A 48 8.09 -19.19 13.32
C ASP A 48 6.71 -18.62 12.96
N GLU A 49 6.16 -17.69 13.76
CA GLU A 49 4.86 -17.05 13.51
C GLU A 49 4.88 -16.19 12.25
N LEU A 50 5.99 -15.46 12.03
CA LEU A 50 6.20 -14.66 10.82
C LEU A 50 6.26 -15.55 9.58
N VAL A 51 7.01 -16.66 9.67
CA VAL A 51 7.20 -17.60 8.56
C VAL A 51 5.89 -18.28 8.21
N GLU A 52 5.16 -18.78 9.22
CA GLU A 52 3.86 -19.43 9.02
C GLU A 52 2.86 -18.49 8.35
N PHE A 53 2.76 -17.24 8.84
CA PHE A 53 1.89 -16.23 8.25
C PHE A 53 2.26 -15.93 6.79
N TYR A 54 3.56 -15.72 6.51
CA TYR A 54 4.03 -15.45 5.15
C TYR A 54 3.75 -16.62 4.20
N VAL A 55 4.00 -17.86 4.61
CA VAL A 55 3.75 -19.05 3.79
C VAL A 55 2.26 -19.20 3.47
N GLY A 56 1.39 -19.02 4.47
CA GLY A 56 -0.06 -19.03 4.27
C GLY A 56 -0.52 -17.96 3.29
N LEU A 57 0.00 -16.75 3.42
CA LEU A 57 -0.31 -15.64 2.53
C LEU A 57 0.20 -15.90 1.10
N ALA A 58 1.45 -16.35 0.94
CA ALA A 58 2.06 -16.63 -0.36
C ALA A 58 1.29 -17.71 -1.14
N ALA A 59 0.85 -18.76 -0.45
CA ALA A 59 0.02 -19.82 -1.04
C ALA A 59 -1.31 -19.27 -1.60
N SER A 60 -1.93 -18.33 -0.89
CA SER A 60 -3.17 -17.68 -1.35
C SER A 60 -2.97 -16.77 -2.57
N THR A 61 -1.80 -16.14 -2.71
CA THR A 61 -1.52 -15.19 -3.80
C THR A 61 -1.03 -15.86 -5.10
N ASN A 62 -0.40 -17.02 -5.01
CA ASN A 62 0.16 -17.74 -6.16
C ASN A 62 -0.89 -18.57 -6.93
N THR A 63 -2.05 -18.81 -6.32
CA THR A 63 -3.14 -19.62 -6.90
C THR A 63 -4.15 -18.80 -7.68
N SER A 64 -4.22 -17.49 -7.42
CA SER A 64 -4.97 -16.53 -8.24
C SER A 64 -4.15 -16.13 -9.46
N GLY A 65 -4.78 -16.05 -10.64
CA GLY A 65 -4.17 -15.56 -11.88
C GLY A 65 -3.74 -14.07 -11.81
N PRO A 66 -3.94 -13.25 -12.85
CA PRO A 66 -3.67 -11.81 -12.73
C PRO A 66 -4.37 -11.23 -11.49
N ALA A 67 -3.76 -10.23 -10.86
CA ALA A 67 -4.33 -9.64 -9.65
C ALA A 67 -5.70 -9.02 -9.99
N HIS A 68 -6.78 -9.57 -9.44
CA HIS A 68 -8.14 -9.14 -9.73
C HIS A 68 -8.81 -8.65 -8.45
N GLY A 69 -9.73 -7.70 -8.59
CA GLY A 69 -10.50 -7.13 -7.50
C GLY A 69 -9.91 -5.83 -6.96
N MET A 70 -10.47 -5.41 -5.83
CA MET A 70 -10.21 -4.11 -5.21
C MET A 70 -9.34 -4.29 -3.96
N CYS A 71 -8.52 -3.30 -3.66
CA CYS A 71 -7.77 -3.19 -2.41
C CYS A 71 -7.71 -1.72 -2.00
N PHE A 72 -7.11 -1.44 -0.84
CA PHE A 72 -6.88 -0.07 -0.41
C PHE A 72 -5.41 0.32 -0.55
N LYS A 73 -5.19 1.57 -0.95
CA LYS A 73 -3.90 2.23 -0.85
C LYS A 73 -4.04 3.43 0.08
N THR A 74 -3.10 3.54 1.00
CA THR A 74 -3.01 4.67 1.94
C THR A 74 -1.79 5.50 1.58
N TYR A 75 -2.03 6.79 1.34
CA TYR A 75 -1.01 7.81 1.15
C TYR A 75 -0.92 8.63 2.43
N ALA A 76 0.25 8.64 3.06
CA ALA A 76 0.52 9.52 4.19
C ALA A 76 1.02 10.88 3.66
N LEU A 77 0.44 11.97 4.16
CA LEU A 77 0.78 13.34 3.74
C LEU A 77 1.72 14.04 4.73
N ASP A 78 1.96 13.45 5.90
CA ASP A 78 2.91 13.92 6.89
C ASP A 78 3.71 12.73 7.45
N GLU A 79 4.89 13.03 8.03
CA GLU A 79 5.81 12.01 8.54
C GLU A 79 5.22 11.25 9.74
N GLU A 80 4.43 11.94 10.55
CA GLU A 80 3.72 11.38 11.70
C GLU A 80 2.54 10.49 11.30
N GLN A 81 2.16 10.51 10.02
CA GLN A 81 1.03 9.82 9.43
C GLN A 81 -0.31 10.16 10.11
N TYR A 82 -0.52 11.41 10.53
CA TYR A 82 -1.83 11.87 11.02
C TYR A 82 -2.79 12.18 9.87
N THR A 83 -2.28 12.78 8.80
CA THR A 83 -3.03 13.12 7.61
C THR A 83 -2.83 12.03 6.56
N ARG A 84 -3.92 11.38 6.16
CA ARG A 84 -3.89 10.28 5.20
C ARG A 84 -5.01 10.40 4.19
N VAL A 85 -4.72 9.99 2.96
CA VAL A 85 -5.70 9.74 1.92
C VAL A 85 -5.78 8.23 1.71
N VAL A 86 -6.99 7.68 1.74
CA VAL A 86 -7.23 6.25 1.56
C VAL A 86 -8.09 6.06 0.33
N LEU A 87 -7.55 5.37 -0.67
CA LEU A 87 -8.25 5.11 -1.93
C LEU A 87 -8.53 3.62 -2.09
N ARG A 88 -9.73 3.30 -2.58
CA ARG A 88 -10.08 1.95 -3.01
C ARG A 88 -9.74 1.84 -4.49
N GLU A 89 -8.76 1.02 -4.81
CA GLU A 89 -8.21 0.88 -6.15
C GLU A 89 -8.31 -0.56 -6.65
N GLU A 90 -8.37 -0.73 -7.96
CA GLU A 90 -8.17 -2.03 -8.58
C GLU A 90 -6.73 -2.51 -8.40
N GLN A 91 -6.54 -3.82 -8.32
CA GLN A 91 -5.20 -4.39 -8.24
C GLN A 91 -4.49 -4.48 -9.60
N ALA A 92 -5.24 -4.40 -10.71
CA ALA A 92 -4.71 -4.45 -12.06
C ALA A 92 -4.71 -3.08 -12.73
N MET A 93 -3.62 -2.74 -13.42
CA MET A 93 -3.54 -1.52 -14.25
C MET A 93 -4.40 -1.62 -15.52
N ILE A 94 -4.76 -2.84 -15.94
CA ILE A 94 -5.66 -3.09 -17.05
C ILE A 94 -6.80 -3.95 -16.51
N SER A 95 -8.03 -3.45 -16.61
CA SER A 95 -9.24 -4.11 -16.14
C SER A 95 -10.30 -4.02 -17.23
N GLN A 96 -10.96 -5.14 -17.52
CA GLN A 96 -12.05 -5.23 -18.49
C GLN A 96 -11.72 -4.65 -19.89
N GLY A 97 -10.48 -4.82 -20.36
CA GLY A 97 -10.04 -4.30 -21.66
C GLY A 97 -9.78 -2.79 -21.69
N THR A 98 -9.81 -2.13 -20.54
CA THR A 98 -9.52 -0.70 -20.37
C THR A 98 -8.49 -0.46 -19.27
N THR A 99 -8.14 0.80 -19.03
CA THR A 99 -7.30 1.21 -17.92
C THR A 99 -8.01 0.95 -16.58
N GLY A 100 -7.30 0.35 -15.63
CA GLY A 100 -7.84 0.09 -14.30
C GLY A 100 -8.00 1.35 -13.47
N LEU A 101 -8.91 1.30 -12.48
CA LEU A 101 -9.11 2.34 -11.48
C LEU A 101 -7.97 2.29 -10.45
N VAL A 102 -6.81 2.79 -10.85
CA VAL A 102 -5.58 2.81 -10.06
C VAL A 102 -5.02 4.22 -9.99
N THR A 103 -4.21 4.50 -8.98
CA THR A 103 -3.36 5.68 -8.96
C THR A 103 -2.31 5.58 -10.06
N TRP A 104 -2.37 6.54 -10.98
CA TRP A 104 -1.37 6.75 -12.02
C TRP A 104 -0.28 7.71 -11.55
N GLU A 105 0.92 7.55 -12.09
CA GLU A 105 2.08 8.37 -11.72
C GLU A 105 1.81 9.87 -11.85
N ALA A 106 1.06 10.30 -12.89
CA ALA A 106 0.71 11.70 -13.07
C ALA A 106 -0.16 12.25 -11.92
N GLY A 107 -1.17 11.49 -11.47
CA GLY A 107 -2.02 11.88 -10.35
C GLY A 107 -1.23 11.93 -9.04
N LEU A 108 -0.33 10.95 -8.83
CA LEU A 108 0.57 10.94 -7.66
C LEU A 108 1.48 12.18 -7.64
N ARG A 109 2.09 12.53 -8.78
CA ARG A 109 2.97 13.71 -8.89
C ARG A 109 2.21 15.02 -8.71
N LEU A 110 0.97 15.09 -9.17
CA LEU A 110 0.13 16.28 -8.99
C LEU A 110 -0.29 16.46 -7.53
N ALA A 111 -0.68 15.36 -6.85
CA ALA A 111 -1.01 15.37 -5.43
C ALA A 111 0.19 15.86 -4.59
N ASP A 112 1.38 15.32 -4.87
CA ASP A 112 2.64 15.69 -4.21
C ASP A 112 2.96 17.18 -4.42
N PHE A 113 2.83 17.67 -5.66
CA PHE A 113 3.02 19.08 -5.99
C PHE A 113 2.04 20.01 -5.24
N PHE A 114 0.77 19.63 -5.08
CA PHE A 114 -0.19 20.42 -4.31
C PHE A 114 0.05 20.34 -2.80
N ALA A 115 0.57 19.22 -2.29
CA ALA A 115 0.97 19.11 -0.90
C ALA A 115 2.16 20.04 -0.58
N GLU A 116 3.13 20.17 -1.49
CA GLU A 116 4.26 21.09 -1.38
C GLU A 116 3.89 22.56 -1.61
N HIS A 117 2.88 22.82 -2.46
CA HIS A 117 2.45 24.17 -2.86
C HIS A 117 0.95 24.42 -2.62
N PRO A 118 0.48 24.38 -1.36
CA PRO A 118 -0.94 24.46 -1.06
C PRO A 118 -1.57 25.80 -1.47
N ASP A 119 -0.80 26.88 -1.57
CA ASP A 119 -1.25 28.21 -2.01
C ASP A 119 -1.76 28.24 -3.46
N ILE A 120 -1.35 27.27 -4.29
CA ILE A 120 -1.82 27.14 -5.66
C ILE A 120 -3.32 26.83 -5.71
N ILE A 121 -3.85 26.08 -4.75
CA ILE A 121 -5.25 25.63 -4.74
C ILE A 121 -6.07 26.17 -3.56
N ARG A 122 -5.41 26.57 -2.46
CA ARG A 122 -6.09 27.02 -1.23
C ARG A 122 -6.94 28.27 -1.50
N GLY A 123 -8.20 28.22 -1.07
CA GLY A 123 -9.16 29.31 -1.26
C GLY A 123 -9.71 29.47 -2.67
N LYS A 124 -9.40 28.53 -3.59
CA LYS A 124 -9.87 28.55 -4.98
C LYS A 124 -10.98 27.51 -5.21
N ARG A 125 -11.72 27.67 -6.30
CA ARG A 125 -12.66 26.67 -6.79
C ARG A 125 -11.93 25.81 -7.83
N VAL A 126 -11.68 24.55 -7.49
CA VAL A 126 -10.87 23.63 -8.31
C VAL A 126 -11.78 22.54 -8.89
N LEU A 127 -11.56 22.21 -10.16
CA LEU A 127 -12.20 21.10 -10.86
C LEU A 127 -11.11 20.23 -11.48
N GLU A 128 -11.06 18.96 -11.10
CA GLU A 128 -10.18 17.97 -11.73
C GLU A 128 -10.95 17.23 -12.82
N LEU A 129 -10.43 17.24 -14.05
CA LEU A 129 -10.99 16.50 -15.18
C LEU A 129 -10.15 15.24 -15.41
N GLY A 130 -10.82 14.09 -15.53
CA GLY A 130 -10.10 12.83 -15.72
C GLY A 130 -9.36 12.36 -14.46
N ALA A 131 -9.93 12.62 -13.28
CA ALA A 131 -9.33 12.33 -11.96
C ALA A 131 -8.96 10.86 -11.70
N GLY A 132 -9.47 9.91 -12.50
CA GLY A 132 -9.26 8.49 -12.28
C GLY A 132 -9.78 8.06 -10.90
N CYS A 133 -8.88 7.56 -10.04
CA CYS A 133 -9.21 7.20 -8.66
C CYS A 133 -9.30 8.39 -7.69
N GLY A 134 -9.02 9.61 -8.15
CA GLY A 134 -9.20 10.86 -7.40
C GLY A 134 -8.16 11.10 -6.31
N LEU A 135 -6.88 10.91 -6.64
CA LEU A 135 -5.80 11.15 -5.68
C LEU A 135 -5.38 12.62 -5.55
N ALA A 136 -5.40 13.38 -6.66
CA ALA A 136 -4.78 14.71 -6.74
C ALA A 136 -5.58 15.81 -6.03
#